data_AF-A0AAW0VVZ5-F1
#
_entry.id   AF-A0AAW0VVZ5-F1
#
_cell.length_a   1.000
_cell.length_b   1.000
_cell.length_c   1.000
_cell.angle_alpha   90.00
_cell.angle_beta   90.00
_cell.angle_gamma   90.00
#
_symmetry.space_group_name_H-M   'P 1'
#
loop_
_entity.id
_entity.type
_entity.pdbx_description
1 polymer ?
#
loop_
_entity_poly.entity_id
_entity_poly.type
_entity_poly.pdbx_seq_one_letter_code
_entity_poly.pdbx_strand_id
1 'polypeptide(L)'
;MLDIVLFRVDQGGDPEVVRHSQTNRYKDVSTVDQVINLDTKWRSARHKGDLLNRVANVISKTVGEKKKAKEAEGTETKVPDEIKEKLTELTMELLRPLTVSQLKEVKKLVDEAMVENNEKLVTTETERDAVLKEIGNIV
;
A
#
# COMPACT_ATOMS: atom_id res chain seq x y z
N MET A 1 -22.10 2.30 13.84
CA MET A 1 -20.64 2.08 13.77
C MET A 1 -20.00 3.44 13.83
N LEU A 2 -19.00 3.60 14.70
CA LEU A 2 -18.29 4.88 14.84
C LEU A 2 -17.55 5.24 13.55
N ASP A 3 -17.36 6.53 13.31
CA ASP A 3 -16.55 6.99 12.20
C ASP A 3 -15.08 6.61 12.43
N ILE A 4 -14.42 6.05 11.43
CA ILE A 4 -12.99 5.72 11.49
C ILE A 4 -12.12 6.96 11.71
N VAL A 5 -12.59 8.15 11.29
CA VAL A 5 -11.89 9.43 11.54
C VAL A 5 -11.72 9.69 13.03
N LEU A 6 -12.65 9.20 13.88
CA LEU A 6 -12.53 9.32 15.33
C LEU A 6 -11.28 8.61 15.89
N PHE A 7 -10.78 7.59 15.20
CA PHE A 7 -9.60 6.83 15.58
C PHE A 7 -8.30 7.44 15.02
N ARG A 8 -8.38 8.52 14.24
CA ARG A 8 -7.26 9.15 13.53
C ARG A 8 -6.92 10.51 14.15
N VAL A 9 -5.87 10.51 14.97
CA VAL A 9 -5.38 11.72 15.65
C VAL A 9 -4.91 12.78 14.65
N ASP A 10 -4.30 12.38 13.52
CA ASP A 10 -3.86 13.28 12.45
C ASP A 10 -5.02 14.00 11.74
N GLN A 11 -6.24 13.49 11.87
CA GLN A 11 -7.46 14.06 11.27
C GLN A 11 -8.38 14.71 12.32
N GLY A 12 -7.89 14.93 13.55
CA GLY A 12 -8.65 15.55 14.64
C GLY A 12 -9.57 14.59 15.40
N GLY A 13 -9.43 13.28 15.22
CA GLY A 13 -10.09 12.27 16.03
C GLY A 13 -9.47 12.11 17.42
N ASP A 14 -10.28 11.66 18.38
CA ASP A 14 -9.86 11.37 19.75
C ASP A 14 -10.21 9.92 20.12
N PRO A 15 -9.24 8.97 19.98
CA PRO A 15 -9.44 7.59 20.38
C PRO A 15 -9.65 7.40 21.88
N GLU A 16 -9.21 8.34 22.73
CA GLU A 16 -9.37 8.21 24.19
C GLU A 16 -10.83 8.26 24.61
N VAL A 17 -11.65 9.06 23.91
CA VAL A 17 -13.10 9.09 24.11
C VAL A 17 -13.71 7.71 23.88
N VAL A 18 -13.23 6.99 22.86
CA VAL A 18 -13.68 5.63 22.57
C VAL A 18 -13.20 4.65 23.63
N ARG A 19 -11.93 4.75 24.07
CA ARG A 19 -11.40 3.90 25.17
C ARG A 19 -12.17 4.10 26.47
N HIS A 20 -12.50 5.35 26.81
CA HIS A 20 -13.29 5.66 27.99
C HIS A 20 -14.71 5.07 27.87
N SER A 21 -15.36 5.21 26.72
CA SER A 21 -16.67 4.60 26.48
C SER A 21 -16.64 3.07 26.60
N GLN A 22 -15.62 2.40 26.05
CA GLN A 22 -15.44 0.96 26.19
C GLN A 22 -15.23 0.56 27.65
N THR A 23 -14.43 1.32 28.40
CA THR A 23 -14.21 1.10 29.85
C THR A 23 -15.52 1.22 30.63
N ASN A 24 -16.31 2.27 30.39
CA ASN A 24 -17.60 2.49 31.05
C ASN A 24 -18.62 1.38 30.73
N ARG A 25 -18.48 0.74 29.58
CA ARG A 25 -19.29 -0.42 29.14
C ARG A 25 -18.72 -1.76 29.59
N TYR A 26 -17.63 -1.78 30.37
CA TYR A 26 -16.90 -3.00 30.77
C TYR A 26 -16.48 -3.85 29.57
N LYS A 27 -16.10 -3.18 28.47
CA LYS A 27 -15.59 -3.78 27.23
C LYS A 27 -14.07 -3.67 27.16
N ASP A 28 -13.48 -4.51 26.32
CA ASP A 28 -12.04 -4.50 26.11
C ASP A 28 -11.60 -3.26 25.32
N VAL A 29 -10.75 -2.44 25.94
CA VAL A 29 -10.15 -1.24 25.34
C VAL A 29 -9.13 -1.58 24.26
N SER A 30 -8.57 -2.80 24.26
CA SER A 30 -7.58 -3.23 23.28
C SER A 30 -8.14 -3.23 21.85
N THR A 31 -9.47 -3.37 21.70
CA THR A 31 -10.18 -3.27 20.42
C THR A 31 -9.97 -1.92 19.74
N VAL A 32 -9.81 -0.84 20.51
CA VAL A 32 -9.51 0.49 19.96
C VAL A 32 -8.10 0.51 19.36
N ASP A 33 -7.12 -0.05 20.05
CA ASP A 33 -5.73 -0.14 19.56
C ASP A 33 -5.62 -1.04 18.33
N GLN A 34 -6.40 -2.12 18.30
CA GLN A 34 -6.51 -3.00 17.13
C GLN A 34 -7.06 -2.26 15.90
N VAL A 35 -8.13 -1.46 16.05
CA VAL A 35 -8.67 -0.63 14.97
C VAL A 35 -7.62 0.36 14.46
N ILE A 36 -6.92 1.07 15.34
CA ILE A 36 -5.88 2.03 14.97
C ILE A 36 -4.74 1.34 14.19
N ASN A 37 -4.30 0.17 14.66
CA ASN A 37 -3.24 -0.61 14.01
C ASN A 37 -3.67 -1.09 12.61
N LEU A 38 -4.89 -1.62 12.48
CA LEU A 38 -5.43 -2.08 11.19
C LEU A 38 -5.63 -0.91 10.22
N ASP A 39 -6.14 0.23 10.68
CA ASP A 39 -6.27 1.43 9.84
C ASP A 39 -4.90 1.98 9.39
N THR A 40 -3.90 1.95 10.28
CA THR A 40 -2.52 2.36 9.94
C THR A 40 -1.93 1.45 8.86
N LYS A 41 -2.10 0.13 8.98
CA LYS A 41 -1.68 -0.84 7.96
C LYS A 41 -2.41 -0.61 6.64
N TRP A 42 -3.72 -0.39 6.68
CA TRP A 42 -4.53 -0.12 5.50
C TRP A 42 -4.07 1.17 4.80
N ARG A 43 -3.83 2.26 5.53
CA ARG A 43 -3.32 3.53 4.98
C ARG A 43 -1.93 3.37 4.36
N SER A 44 -1.06 2.60 5.01
CA SER A 44 0.28 2.28 4.48
C SER A 44 0.20 1.48 3.18
N ALA A 45 -0.65 0.45 3.13
CA ALA A 45 -0.90 -0.33 1.91
C ALA A 45 -1.53 0.54 0.80
N ARG A 46 -2.43 1.46 1.16
CA ARG A 46 -3.06 2.37 0.20
C ARG A 46 -2.02 3.28 -0.45
N HIS A 47 -1.13 3.84 0.36
CA HIS A 47 0.00 4.65 -0.10
C HIS A 47 0.97 3.83 -0.96
N LYS A 48 1.33 2.62 -0.52
CA LYS A 48 2.18 1.70 -1.30
C LYS A 48 1.59 1.42 -2.68
N GLY A 49 0.28 1.20 -2.78
CA GLY A 49 -0.41 1.01 -4.06
C GLY A 49 -0.29 2.21 -5.00
N ASP A 50 -0.37 3.43 -4.48
CA ASP A 50 -0.16 4.65 -5.30
C ASP A 50 1.28 4.75 -5.81
N LEU A 51 2.26 4.38 -4.99
CA LEU A 51 3.67 4.34 -5.40
C LEU A 51 3.90 3.31 -6.51
N LEU A 52 3.37 2.09 -6.36
CA LEU A 52 3.50 1.03 -7.36
C LEU A 52 2.85 1.43 -8.69
N ASN A 53 1.66 2.05 -8.65
CA ASN A 53 1.01 2.58 -9.86
C ASN A 53 1.84 3.67 -10.54
N ARG A 54 2.47 4.57 -9.77
CA ARG A 54 3.39 5.56 -10.32
C ARG A 54 4.57 4.89 -11.03
N VAL A 55 5.17 3.89 -10.39
CA VAL A 55 6.30 3.14 -10.94
C VAL A 55 5.91 2.39 -12.23
N ALA A 56 4.76 1.72 -12.26
CA ALA A 56 4.26 1.04 -13.45
C ALA A 56 4.12 1.99 -14.67
N ASN A 57 3.67 3.22 -14.40
CA ASN A 57 3.60 4.27 -15.43
C ASN A 57 4.99 4.73 -15.89
N VAL A 58 5.95 4.88 -14.99
CA VAL A 58 7.34 5.23 -15.35
C VAL A 58 7.96 4.12 -16.21
N ILE A 59 7.83 2.85 -15.81
CA ILE A 59 8.33 1.71 -16.59
C ILE A 59 7.74 1.72 -18.00
N SER A 60 6.42 1.91 -18.12
CA SER A 60 5.74 1.95 -19.42
C SER A 60 6.25 3.09 -20.31
N LYS A 61 6.54 4.27 -19.74
CA LYS A 61 7.17 5.38 -20.47
C LYS A 61 8.59 5.05 -20.92
N THR A 62 9.43 4.51 -20.03
CA THR A 62 10.82 4.14 -20.36
C THR A 62 10.89 3.06 -21.45
N VAL A 63 9.99 2.07 -21.41
CA VAL A 63 9.88 1.06 -22.49
C VAL A 63 9.49 1.73 -23.82
N GLY A 64 8.55 2.68 -23.79
CA GLY A 64 8.15 3.45 -24.98
C GLY A 64 9.28 4.26 -25.59
N GLU A 65 10.08 4.95 -24.76
CA GLU A 65 11.27 5.69 -25.20
C GLU A 65 12.29 4.79 -25.89
N LYS A 66 12.62 3.64 -25.30
CA LYS A 66 13.57 2.67 -25.86
C LYS A 66 13.09 2.07 -27.19
N LYS A 67 11.81 1.71 -27.28
CA LYS A 67 11.21 1.22 -28.52
C LYS A 67 11.24 2.28 -29.62
N LYS A 68 10.98 3.54 -29.29
CA LYS A 68 11.09 4.67 -30.24
C LYS A 68 12.53 4.89 -30.71
N ALA A 69 13.51 4.68 -29.82
CA ALA A 69 14.93 4.75 -30.13
C ALA A 69 15.46 3.54 -30.94
N LYS A 70 14.62 2.54 -31.24
CA LYS A 70 15.00 1.27 -31.90
C LYS A 70 16.11 0.51 -31.17
N GLU A 71 16.16 0.65 -29.84
CA GLU A 71 17.05 -0.15 -29.01
C GLU A 71 16.65 -1.63 -29.11
N ALA A 72 17.64 -2.53 -29.18
CA ALA A 72 17.39 -3.96 -29.15
C ALA A 72 16.70 -4.34 -27.83
N GLU A 73 15.74 -5.28 -27.88
CA GLU A 73 14.99 -5.65 -26.67
C GLU A 73 15.89 -6.23 -25.55
N GLY A 74 17.06 -6.76 -25.94
CA GLY A 74 17.96 -7.50 -25.05
C GLY A 74 17.40 -8.90 -24.74
N THR A 75 18.27 -9.88 -24.52
CA THR A 75 17.88 -11.24 -24.09
C THR A 75 18.00 -11.43 -22.58
N GLU A 76 18.60 -10.48 -21.88
CA GLU A 76 18.80 -10.57 -20.44
C GLU A 76 17.49 -10.29 -19.70
N THR A 77 17.12 -11.22 -18.83
CA THR A 77 15.91 -11.15 -17.98
C THR A 77 16.27 -10.97 -16.51
N LYS A 78 17.56 -11.01 -16.15
CA LYS A 78 18.01 -10.78 -14.78
C LYS A 78 17.81 -9.32 -14.39
N VAL A 79 16.89 -9.11 -13.46
CA VAL A 79 16.67 -7.82 -12.80
C VAL A 79 17.68 -7.65 -11.66
N PRO A 80 18.42 -6.53 -11.58
CA PRO A 80 19.29 -6.20 -10.45
C PRO A 80 18.55 -6.24 -9.12
N ASP A 81 19.20 -6.74 -8.07
CA ASP A 81 18.57 -6.89 -6.75
C ASP A 81 18.18 -5.53 -6.14
N GLU A 82 18.95 -4.47 -6.41
CA GLU A 82 18.60 -3.09 -6.02
C GLU A 82 17.21 -2.65 -6.53
N ILE A 83 16.82 -3.12 -7.71
CA ILE A 83 15.52 -2.78 -8.32
C ILE A 83 14.40 -3.61 -7.69
N LYS A 84 14.68 -4.87 -7.33
CA LYS A 84 13.73 -5.73 -6.62
C LYS A 84 13.45 -5.23 -5.20
N GLU A 85 14.47 -4.68 -4.53
CA GLU A 85 14.31 -4.12 -3.18
C GLU A 85 13.54 -2.79 -3.19
N LYS A 86 13.68 -1.99 -4.26
CA LYS A 86 13.14 -0.62 -4.35
C LYS A 86 11.97 -0.45 -5.31
N LEU A 87 11.10 -1.47 -5.44
CA LEU A 87 9.97 -1.45 -6.39
C LEU A 87 9.03 -0.24 -6.26
N THR A 88 8.96 0.41 -5.10
CA THR A 88 8.13 1.61 -4.85
C THR A 88 8.82 2.93 -5.15
N GLU A 89 10.14 2.93 -5.36
CA GLU A 89 10.99 4.12 -5.50
C GLU A 89 11.71 4.17 -6.85
N LEU A 90 11.29 3.35 -7.81
CA LEU A 90 11.92 3.31 -9.12
C LEU A 90 11.68 4.62 -9.89
N THR A 91 12.78 5.25 -10.29
CA THR A 91 12.79 6.45 -11.12
C THR A 91 13.18 6.11 -12.55
N MET A 92 12.91 7.02 -13.47
CA MET A 92 13.31 6.85 -14.88
C MET A 92 14.82 6.68 -15.03
N GLU A 93 15.62 7.33 -14.18
CA GLU A 93 17.08 7.26 -14.21
C GLU A 93 17.61 5.87 -13.86
N LEU A 94 16.99 5.19 -12.90
CA LEU A 94 17.33 3.81 -12.53
C LEU A 94 16.87 2.79 -13.59
N LEU A 95 15.84 3.12 -14.36
CA LEU A 95 15.23 2.23 -15.36
C LEU A 95 15.88 2.37 -16.75
N ARG A 96 16.48 3.52 -17.08
CA ARG A 96 17.14 3.76 -18.38
C ARG A 96 18.28 2.81 -18.72
N PRO A 97 19.16 2.40 -17.77
CA PRO A 97 20.22 1.44 -18.04
C PRO A 97 19.72 0.04 -18.37
N LEU A 98 18.49 -0.30 -17.99
CA LEU A 98 17.92 -1.62 -18.24
C LEU A 98 17.54 -1.83 -19.70
N THR A 99 17.57 -3.09 -20.12
CA THR A 99 17.03 -3.54 -21.41
C THR A 99 15.50 -3.60 -21.38
N VAL A 100 14.86 -3.65 -22.55
CA VAL A 100 13.40 -3.78 -22.64
C VAL A 100 12.92 -5.07 -21.98
N SER A 101 13.68 -6.17 -22.11
CA SER A 101 13.37 -7.45 -21.45
C SER A 101 13.44 -7.34 -19.93
N GLN A 102 14.47 -6.71 -19.37
CA GLN A 102 14.53 -6.42 -17.93
C GLN A 102 13.36 -5.54 -17.47
N LEU A 103 13.00 -4.49 -18.22
CA LEU A 103 11.88 -3.63 -17.87
C LEU A 103 10.53 -4.36 -17.89
N LYS A 104 10.34 -5.34 -18.78
CA LYS A 104 9.17 -6.23 -18.78
C LYS A 104 9.12 -7.08 -17.50
N GLU A 105 10.26 -7.64 -17.07
CA GLU A 105 10.35 -8.40 -15.81
C GLU A 105 10.12 -7.51 -14.57
N VAL A 106 10.69 -6.30 -14.53
CA VAL A 106 10.42 -5.34 -13.46
C VAL A 106 8.93 -4.99 -13.41
N LYS A 107 8.30 -4.78 -14.56
CA LYS A 107 6.85 -4.53 -14.62
C LYS A 107 6.06 -5.69 -14.03
N LYS A 108 6.41 -6.93 -14.37
CA LYS A 108 5.77 -8.13 -13.82
C LYS A 108 5.88 -8.18 -12.29
N LEU A 109 7.06 -7.87 -11.73
CA LEU A 109 7.25 -7.79 -10.27
C LEU A 109 6.40 -6.69 -9.62
N VAL A 110 6.28 -5.53 -10.27
CA VAL A 110 5.42 -4.43 -9.80
C VAL A 110 3.94 -4.84 -9.84
N ASP A 111 3.51 -5.52 -10.91
CA ASP A 111 2.14 -6.01 -11.04
C ASP A 111 1.82 -7.08 -9.98
N GLU A 112 2.73 -8.02 -9.71
CA GLU A 112 2.62 -9.00 -8.63
C GLU A 112 2.55 -8.33 -7.24
N ALA A 113 3.44 -7.36 -6.98
CA ALA A 113 3.41 -6.59 -5.73
C ALA A 113 2.13 -5.77 -5.57
N MET A 114 1.54 -5.30 -6.68
CA MET A 114 0.27 -4.56 -6.68
C MET A 114 -0.91 -5.49 -6.33
N VAL A 115 -0.92 -6.72 -6.86
CA VAL A 115 -1.92 -7.73 -6.52
C VAL A 115 -1.85 -8.06 -5.03
N GLU A 116 -0.66 -8.38 -4.50
CA GLU A 116 -0.48 -8.67 -3.07
C GLU A 116 -0.89 -7.48 -2.19
N ASN A 117 -0.59 -6.25 -2.62
CA ASN A 117 -0.98 -5.05 -1.90
C ASN A 117 -2.50 -4.83 -1.89
N ASN A 118 -3.19 -5.13 -3.00
CA ASN A 118 -4.64 -5.05 -3.07
C ASN A 118 -5.31 -6.09 -2.16
N GLU A 119 -4.78 -7.31 -2.10
CA GLU A 119 -5.26 -8.33 -1.16
C GLU A 119 -5.07 -7.88 0.30
N LYS A 120 -3.92 -7.26 0.62
CA LYS A 120 -3.66 -6.65 1.94
C LYS A 120 -4.64 -5.54 2.26
N LEU A 121 -5.01 -4.71 1.28
CA LEU A 121 -6.02 -3.65 1.47
C LEU A 121 -7.38 -4.25 1.85
N VAL A 122 -7.86 -5.23 1.08
CA VAL A 122 -9.17 -5.85 1.33
C VAL A 122 -9.21 -6.58 2.67
N THR A 123 -8.15 -7.33 2.99
CA THR A 123 -8.05 -8.07 4.26
C THR A 123 -8.00 -7.13 5.46
N THR A 124 -7.11 -6.14 5.45
CA THR A 124 -7.00 -5.16 6.56
C THR A 124 -8.25 -4.31 6.73
N GLU A 125 -8.95 -3.97 5.64
CA GLU A 125 -10.25 -3.29 5.69
C GLU A 125 -11.32 -4.18 6.31
N THR A 126 -11.42 -5.44 5.88
CA THR A 126 -12.41 -6.39 6.40
C THR A 126 -12.20 -6.65 7.88
N GLU A 127 -10.94 -6.84 8.30
CA GLU A 127 -10.58 -7.02 9.72
C GLU A 127 -10.87 -5.76 10.53
N ARG A 128 -10.50 -4.58 10.03
CA ARG A 128 -10.77 -3.29 10.70
C ARG A 128 -12.27 -3.11 10.91
N ASP A 129 -13.06 -3.31 9.86
CA ASP A 129 -14.51 -3.11 9.89
C ASP A 129 -15.21 -4.14 10.78
N ALA A 130 -14.66 -5.36 10.89
CA ALA A 130 -15.16 -6.36 11.84
C ALA A 130 -14.99 -5.89 13.28
N VAL A 131 -13.78 -5.44 13.67
CA VAL A 131 -13.51 -4.93 15.03
C VAL A 131 -14.31 -3.65 15.29
N LEU A 132 -14.41 -2.75 14.31
CA LEU A 132 -15.13 -1.49 14.44
C LEU A 132 -16.64 -1.70 14.65
N LYS A 133 -17.23 -2.78 14.12
CA LYS A 133 -18.63 -3.16 14.37
C LYS A 133 -18.88 -3.62 15.81
N GLU A 134 -17.86 -4.14 16.49
CA GLU A 134 -17.97 -4.56 17.90
C GLU A 134 -17.96 -3.37 18.87
N ILE A 135 -17.42 -2.23 18.43
CA ILE A 135 -17.38 -1.00 19.21
C ILE A 135 -18.73 -0.29 19.13
N GLY A 136 -19.38 -0.16 20.29
CA GLY A 136 -20.66 0.54 20.43
C GLY A 136 -20.52 2.06 20.27
N ASN A 137 -21.66 2.76 20.23
CA ASN A 137 -21.65 4.23 20.23
C ASN A 137 -21.09 4.79 21.54
N ILE A 138 -20.53 6.01 21.46
CA ILE A 138 -20.02 6.77 22.62
C ILE A 138 -21.16 7.03 23.61
N VAL A 139 -20.86 6.96 24.91
CA VAL A 139 -21.76 7.24 26.03
C VAL A 139 -21.07 8.19 26.98
#